data_AF-A0A2N3B6S1-F1
#
_entry.id   AF-A0A2N3B6S1-F1
#
_cell.length_a   1.000
_cell.length_b   1.000
_cell.length_c   1.000
_cell.angle_alpha   90.00
_cell.angle_beta   90.00
_cell.angle_gamma   90.00
#
_symmetry.space_group_name_H-M   'P 1'
#
loop_
_entity.id
_entity.type
_entity.pdbx_description
1 polymer ?
#
loop_
_entity_poly.entity_id
_entity_poly.type
_entity_poly.pdbx_seq_one_letter_code
_entity_poly.pdbx_strand_id
1 'polypeptide(L)'
;MLVMAASRRGVDDPVAKLQGKAHKCLVEIDGQVMLERVLEALIDSDCFDRIHVSLDTPDVLEATPRMQAWAAEGTTIFVAARGNLADSVIAAVEEIDNPLPLVITTGDNALHTPELVRDFVNGFMAGSEDVALGLSSEEVVLREFANSGLAFHQLKDGGSSSCNLYGLRNARALTA
;
A
#
# COMPACT_ATOMS: atom_id res chain seq x y z
N MET A 1 8.76 -0.72 -5.23
CA MET A 1 7.53 -0.39 -4.47
C MET A 1 7.55 -1.07 -3.11
N LEU A 2 6.98 -0.46 -2.07
CA LEU A 2 6.75 -1.10 -0.76
C LEU A 2 5.24 -1.14 -0.43
N VAL A 3 4.73 -2.30 -0.07
CA VAL A 3 3.36 -2.52 0.39
C VAL A 3 3.38 -2.81 1.89
N MET A 4 2.76 -1.93 2.67
CA MET A 4 2.63 -2.08 4.12
C MET A 4 1.42 -2.97 4.43
N ALA A 5 1.66 -4.25 4.70
CA ALA A 5 0.61 -5.24 4.88
C ALA A 5 0.61 -5.91 6.26
N ALA A 6 1.54 -5.57 7.16
CA ALA A 6 1.62 -6.16 8.49
C ALA A 6 0.39 -5.87 9.36
N SER A 7 0.12 -6.78 10.30
CA SER A 7 -1.00 -6.65 11.24
C SER A 7 -0.57 -5.89 12.49
N ARG A 8 -1.51 -5.20 13.14
CA ARG A 8 -1.23 -4.57 14.44
C ARG A 8 -1.08 -5.66 15.50
N ARG A 9 0.12 -5.78 16.07
CA ARG A 9 0.44 -6.77 17.11
C ARG A 9 -0.54 -6.71 18.28
N GLY A 10 -1.07 -7.87 18.68
CA GLY A 10 -1.93 -8.02 19.85
C GLY A 10 -3.36 -7.50 19.68
N VAL A 11 -3.75 -7.08 18.47
CA VAL A 11 -5.12 -6.67 18.17
C VAL A 11 -5.70 -7.64 17.15
N ASP A 12 -6.78 -8.31 17.53
CA ASP A 12 -7.58 -9.04 16.55
C ASP A 12 -8.21 -8.05 15.57
N ASP A 13 -7.86 -8.18 14.29
CA ASP A 13 -8.41 -7.29 13.27
C ASP A 13 -9.91 -7.57 13.05
N PRO A 14 -10.78 -6.56 13.19
CA PRO A 14 -12.23 -6.75 13.07
C PRO A 14 -12.65 -7.17 11.66
N VAL A 15 -11.93 -6.75 10.62
CA VAL A 15 -12.20 -7.13 9.23
C VAL A 15 -11.81 -8.59 9.01
N ALA A 16 -10.65 -9.01 9.53
CA ALA A 16 -10.23 -10.41 9.50
C ALA A 16 -11.25 -11.34 10.19
N LYS A 17 -11.78 -10.90 11.35
CA LYS A 17 -12.81 -11.63 12.12
C LYS A 17 -14.10 -11.87 11.34
N LEU A 18 -14.54 -10.92 10.50
CA LEU A 18 -15.78 -11.06 9.72
C LEU A 18 -15.78 -12.30 8.81
N GLN A 19 -14.60 -12.78 8.40
CA GLN A 19 -14.46 -13.97 7.55
C GLN A 19 -13.62 -15.07 8.19
N GLY A 20 -13.32 -14.96 9.50
CA GLY A 20 -12.50 -15.95 10.21
C GLY A 20 -11.11 -16.16 9.63
N LYS A 21 -10.52 -15.13 8.98
CA LYS A 21 -9.17 -15.19 8.42
C LYS A 21 -8.15 -14.81 9.50
N ALA A 22 -6.95 -15.39 9.43
CA ALA A 22 -5.86 -15.08 10.36
C ALA A 22 -5.28 -13.66 10.15
N HIS A 23 -5.48 -13.09 8.96
CA HIS A 23 -4.86 -11.83 8.55
C HIS A 23 -5.85 -11.00 7.72
N LYS A 24 -5.93 -9.68 7.98
CA LYS A 24 -6.88 -8.77 7.30
C LYS A 24 -6.73 -8.82 5.78
N CYS A 25 -5.49 -8.79 5.28
CA CYS A 25 -5.24 -8.77 3.85
C CYS A 25 -5.59 -10.10 3.13
N LEU A 26 -5.99 -11.14 3.89
CA LEU A 26 -6.50 -12.41 3.34
C LEU A 26 -8.04 -12.48 3.28
N VAL A 27 -8.73 -11.42 3.71
CA VAL A 27 -10.18 -11.28 3.56
C VAL A 27 -10.53 -11.14 2.09
N GLU A 28 -11.62 -11.76 1.68
CA GLU A 28 -12.11 -11.69 0.31
C GLU A 28 -13.09 -10.53 0.14
N ILE A 29 -12.89 -9.72 -0.89
CA ILE A 29 -13.80 -8.67 -1.33
C ILE A 29 -14.26 -9.06 -2.73
N ASP A 30 -15.57 -9.24 -2.89
CA ASP A 30 -16.19 -9.65 -4.15
C ASP A 30 -15.52 -10.92 -4.75
N GLY A 31 -15.28 -11.91 -3.89
CA GLY A 31 -14.69 -13.21 -4.27
C GLY A 31 -13.18 -13.23 -4.50
N GLN A 32 -12.48 -12.11 -4.32
CA GLN A 32 -11.02 -12.03 -4.51
C GLN A 32 -10.32 -11.58 -3.22
N VAL A 33 -9.18 -12.19 -2.92
CA VAL A 33 -8.36 -11.85 -1.74
C VAL A 33 -7.88 -10.40 -1.82
N MET A 34 -8.05 -9.65 -0.73
CA MET A 34 -7.73 -8.22 -0.63
C MET A 34 -6.29 -7.91 -1.08
N LEU A 35 -5.29 -8.67 -0.59
CA LEU A 35 -3.90 -8.49 -0.99
C LEU A 35 -3.66 -8.80 -2.47
N GLU A 36 -4.34 -9.82 -3.02
CA GLU A 36 -4.23 -10.12 -4.45
C GLU A 36 -4.72 -8.96 -5.31
N ARG A 37 -5.83 -8.31 -4.92
CA ARG A 37 -6.35 -7.12 -5.63
C ARG A 37 -5.33 -5.98 -5.66
N VAL A 38 -4.68 -5.74 -4.51
CA VAL A 38 -3.63 -4.71 -4.41
C VAL A 38 -2.43 -5.06 -5.29
N LEU A 39 -1.92 -6.30 -5.19
CA LEU A 39 -0.76 -6.74 -5.95
C LEU A 39 -1.04 -6.74 -7.46
N GLU A 40 -2.21 -7.20 -7.89
CA GLU A 40 -2.65 -7.17 -9.29
C GLU A 40 -2.67 -5.73 -9.83
N ALA A 41 -3.29 -4.79 -9.12
CA ALA A 41 -3.31 -3.38 -9.53
C ALA A 41 -1.91 -2.76 -9.64
N LEU A 42 -0.98 -3.17 -8.78
CA LEU A 42 0.42 -2.71 -8.81
C LEU A 42 1.21 -3.36 -9.95
N ILE A 43 1.00 -4.65 -10.22
CA ILE A 43 1.64 -5.37 -11.34
C ILE A 43 1.15 -4.78 -12.66
N ASP A 44 -0.17 -4.68 -12.83
CA ASP A 44 -0.81 -4.15 -14.05
C ASP A 44 -0.58 -2.64 -14.26
N SER A 45 0.01 -1.96 -13.28
CA SER A 45 0.44 -0.56 -13.43
C SER A 45 1.68 -0.41 -14.32
N ASP A 46 2.48 -1.48 -14.47
CA ASP A 46 3.79 -1.49 -15.14
C ASP A 46 4.78 -0.45 -14.59
N CYS A 47 4.57 0.06 -13.37
CA CYS A 47 5.41 1.08 -12.76
C CYS A 47 6.60 0.52 -11.96
N PHE A 48 6.59 -0.78 -11.66
CA PHE A 48 7.51 -1.36 -10.69
C PHE A 48 8.06 -2.71 -11.16
N ASP A 49 9.39 -2.85 -11.14
CA ASP A 49 10.04 -4.14 -11.41
C ASP A 49 9.79 -5.15 -10.29
N ARG A 50 9.72 -4.66 -9.04
CA ARG A 50 9.59 -5.46 -7.81
C ARG A 50 8.67 -4.78 -6.80
N ILE A 51 7.84 -5.61 -6.17
CA ILE A 51 6.91 -5.21 -5.12
C ILE A 51 7.37 -5.84 -3.81
N HIS A 52 7.95 -5.04 -2.93
CA HIS A 52 8.30 -5.47 -1.58
C HIS A 52 7.06 -5.42 -0.70
N VAL A 53 6.78 -6.47 0.07
CA VAL A 53 5.59 -6.58 0.91
C VAL A 53 6.02 -6.75 2.35
N SER A 54 5.82 -5.69 3.15
CA SER A 54 6.16 -5.64 4.56
C SER A 54 5.10 -6.39 5.38
N LEU A 55 5.49 -7.55 5.93
CA LEU A 55 4.61 -8.48 6.65
C LEU A 55 5.27 -8.96 7.95
N ASP A 56 4.48 -9.44 8.91
CA ASP A 56 5.01 -10.08 10.11
C ASP A 56 5.67 -11.43 9.81
N THR A 57 5.07 -12.19 8.89
CA THR A 57 5.48 -13.52 8.47
C THR A 57 5.27 -13.71 6.96
N PRO A 58 6.10 -14.53 6.28
CA PRO A 58 6.01 -14.71 4.83
C PRO A 58 4.80 -15.55 4.37
N ASP A 59 4.16 -16.30 5.28
CA ASP A 59 3.01 -17.17 5.02
C ASP A 59 1.82 -16.45 4.37
N VAL A 60 1.67 -15.15 4.61
CA VAL A 60 0.63 -14.34 3.95
C VAL A 60 0.82 -14.27 2.43
N LEU A 61 2.07 -14.19 1.94
CA LEU A 61 2.37 -14.26 0.50
C LEU A 61 2.26 -15.68 -0.07
N GLU A 62 2.21 -16.69 0.80
CA GLU A 62 2.06 -18.08 0.42
C GLU A 62 0.60 -18.55 0.53
N ALA A 63 -0.32 -17.68 0.96
CA ALA A 63 -1.69 -18.06 1.30
C ALA A 63 -2.55 -18.44 0.08
N THR A 64 -2.16 -18.06 -1.14
CA THR A 64 -2.89 -18.38 -2.37
C THR A 64 -1.95 -18.80 -3.51
N PRO A 65 -2.44 -19.58 -4.49
CA PRO A 65 -1.63 -19.97 -5.64
C PRO A 65 -1.11 -18.78 -6.46
N ARG A 66 -1.87 -17.67 -6.58
CA ARG A 66 -1.44 -16.48 -7.32
C ARG A 66 -0.27 -15.77 -6.61
N MET A 67 -0.37 -15.55 -5.31
CA MET A 67 0.71 -14.91 -4.55
C MET A 67 1.96 -15.79 -4.48
N GLN A 68 1.80 -17.12 -4.37
CA GLN A 68 2.91 -18.06 -4.48
C GLN A 68 3.62 -17.96 -5.83
N ALA A 69 2.87 -17.84 -6.94
CA ALA A 69 3.46 -17.68 -8.26
C ALA A 69 4.26 -16.37 -8.38
N TRP A 70 3.69 -15.24 -7.95
CA TRP A 70 4.40 -13.96 -7.96
C TRP A 70 5.64 -13.95 -7.07
N ALA A 71 5.60 -14.64 -5.92
CA ALA A 71 6.76 -14.79 -5.05
C ALA A 71 7.84 -15.67 -5.70
N ALA A 72 7.45 -16.77 -6.36
CA ALA A 72 8.37 -17.66 -7.07
C ALA A 72 9.05 -16.98 -8.28
N GLU A 73 8.33 -16.09 -8.96
CA GLU A 73 8.85 -15.27 -10.06
C GLU A 73 9.75 -14.11 -9.58
N GLY A 74 9.75 -13.80 -8.28
CA GLY A 74 10.45 -12.66 -7.71
C GLY A 74 9.76 -11.31 -7.93
N THR A 75 8.53 -11.33 -8.45
CA THR A 75 7.67 -10.15 -8.63
C THR A 75 7.31 -9.54 -7.27
N THR A 76 6.98 -10.39 -6.29
CA THR A 76 6.73 -9.99 -4.90
C THR A 76 7.81 -10.51 -3.97
N ILE A 77 8.30 -9.64 -3.07
CA ILE A 77 9.40 -9.96 -2.16
C ILE A 77 8.95 -9.68 -0.73
N PHE A 78 9.03 -10.69 0.14
CA PHE A 78 8.79 -10.50 1.57
C PHE A 78 9.82 -9.56 2.18
N VAL A 79 9.36 -8.59 2.96
CA VAL A 79 10.19 -7.79 3.86
C VAL A 79 9.60 -7.90 5.25
N ALA A 80 10.44 -8.11 6.25
CA ALA A 80 9.94 -8.34 7.59
C ALA A 80 9.59 -7.02 8.29
N ALA A 81 8.34 -6.86 8.71
CA ALA A 81 7.88 -5.69 9.43
C ALA A 81 8.62 -5.51 10.78
N ARG A 82 8.72 -4.27 11.23
CA ARG A 82 9.43 -3.85 12.46
C ARG A 82 8.59 -2.84 13.23
N GLY A 83 8.62 -2.93 14.56
CA GLY A 83 8.09 -1.92 15.47
C GLY A 83 6.74 -1.32 15.03
N ASN A 84 6.80 -0.09 14.53
CA ASN A 84 5.67 0.63 13.93
C ASN A 84 5.81 0.80 12.38
N LEU A 85 4.86 1.50 11.75
CA LEU A 85 4.88 1.73 10.29
C LEU A 85 6.16 2.42 9.80
N ALA A 86 6.63 3.46 10.49
CA ALA A 86 7.85 4.16 10.12
C ALA A 86 9.09 3.27 10.29
N ASP A 87 9.17 2.51 11.39
CA ASP A 87 10.27 1.56 11.62
C ASP A 87 10.32 0.49 10.51
N SER A 88 9.16 0.02 10.05
CA SER A 88 9.04 -0.93 8.94
C SER A 88 9.49 -0.33 7.60
N VAL A 89 9.18 0.94 7.34
CA VAL A 89 9.67 1.65 6.14
C VAL A 89 11.18 1.82 6.19
N ILE A 90 11.74 2.25 7.33
CA ILE A 90 13.19 2.43 7.50
C ILE A 90 13.90 1.08 7.31
N ALA A 91 13.42 0.02 7.96
CA ALA A 91 13.98 -1.31 7.81
C ALA A 91 13.93 -1.81 6.36
N ALA A 92 12.84 -1.56 5.64
CA ALA A 92 12.75 -1.90 4.22
C ALA A 92 13.77 -1.14 3.38
N VAL A 93 13.96 0.16 3.63
CA VAL A 93 14.97 0.98 2.94
C VAL A 93 16.39 0.47 3.22
N GLU A 94 16.67 -0.04 4.42
CA GLU A 94 17.98 -0.62 4.75
C GLU A 94 18.22 -1.99 4.09
N GLU A 95 17.16 -2.78 3.85
CA GLU A 95 17.23 -4.13 3.29
C GLU A 95 17.21 -4.16 1.76
N ILE A 96 16.53 -3.21 1.12
CA ILE A 96 16.32 -3.17 -0.33
C ILE A 96 17.50 -2.47 -1.01
N ASP A 97 18.09 -3.13 -2.02
CA ASP A 97 19.11 -2.53 -2.87
C ASP A 97 18.54 -1.34 -3.68
N ASN A 98 19.18 -0.18 -3.61
CA ASN A 98 18.75 1.06 -4.27
C ASN A 98 17.26 1.38 -4.06
N PRO A 99 16.83 1.57 -2.80
CA PRO A 99 15.41 1.62 -2.43
C PRO A 99 14.69 2.89 -2.89
N LEU A 100 15.44 3.94 -3.25
CA LEU A 100 14.94 5.28 -3.53
C LEU A 100 15.10 5.62 -5.02
N PRO A 101 14.10 6.28 -5.65
CA PRO A 101 12.84 6.75 -5.07
C PRO A 101 11.89 5.59 -4.72
N LEU A 102 11.28 5.66 -3.54
CA LEU A 102 10.38 4.63 -3.00
C LEU A 102 8.93 5.10 -3.06
N VAL A 103 8.06 4.32 -3.69
CA VAL A 103 6.61 4.46 -3.56
C VAL A 103 6.10 3.47 -2.53
N ILE A 104 5.15 3.89 -1.70
CA ILE A 104 4.61 3.12 -0.58
C ILE A 104 3.08 3.12 -0.67
N THR A 105 2.47 1.95 -0.46
CA THR A 105 1.01 1.81 -0.25
C THR A 105 0.70 0.85 0.89
N THR A 106 -0.57 0.60 1.18
CA THR A 106 -1.03 -0.36 2.19
C THR A 106 -1.66 -1.59 1.56
N GLY A 107 -1.50 -2.75 2.20
CA GLY A 107 -2.02 -4.03 1.73
C GLY A 107 -3.56 -4.15 1.79
N ASP A 108 -4.23 -3.17 2.39
CA ASP A 108 -5.68 -3.10 2.49
C ASP A 108 -6.33 -2.11 1.53
N ASN A 109 -5.58 -1.51 0.60
CA ASN A 109 -6.12 -0.60 -0.39
C ASN A 109 -6.68 -1.30 -1.64
N ALA A 110 -7.62 -2.21 -1.44
CA ALA A 110 -8.15 -3.12 -2.47
C ALA A 110 -8.97 -2.46 -3.60
N LEU A 111 -9.16 -1.13 -3.54
CA LEU A 111 -9.82 -0.35 -4.59
C LEU A 111 -8.83 0.42 -5.48
N HIS A 112 -7.52 0.23 -5.29
CA HIS A 112 -6.54 0.74 -6.25
C HIS A 112 -6.80 0.19 -7.65
N THR A 113 -6.64 1.07 -8.64
CA THR A 113 -6.60 0.69 -10.05
C THR A 113 -5.20 0.96 -10.59
N PRO A 114 -4.77 0.26 -11.64
CA PRO A 114 -3.50 0.53 -12.31
C PRO A 114 -3.35 1.99 -12.76
N GLU A 115 -4.45 2.63 -13.19
CA GLU A 115 -4.48 4.03 -13.64
C GLU A 115 -4.16 5.00 -12.49
N LEU A 116 -4.73 4.77 -11.31
CA LEU A 116 -4.50 5.60 -10.14
C LEU A 116 -3.05 5.49 -9.67
N VAL A 117 -2.50 4.26 -9.68
CA VAL A 117 -1.08 4.01 -9.37
C VAL A 117 -0.19 4.76 -10.37
N ARG A 118 -0.44 4.64 -11.67
CA ARG A 118 0.30 5.36 -12.71
C ARG A 118 0.22 6.88 -12.55
N ASP A 119 -0.97 7.41 -12.27
CA ASP A 119 -1.17 8.85 -12.07
C ASP A 119 -0.31 9.38 -10.92
N PHE A 120 -0.37 8.70 -9.76
CA PHE A 120 0.45 9.06 -8.61
C PHE A 120 1.96 8.96 -8.92
N VAL A 121 2.40 7.85 -9.53
CA VAL A 121 3.81 7.64 -9.86
C VAL A 121 4.30 8.70 -10.84
N ASN A 122 3.53 9.02 -11.88
CA ASN A 122 3.90 10.05 -12.85
C ASN A 122 4.00 11.44 -12.20
N GLY A 123 3.01 11.81 -11.38
CA GLY A 123 3.02 13.07 -10.63
C GLY A 123 4.20 13.16 -9.67
N PHE A 124 4.46 12.08 -8.93
CA PHE A 124 5.63 11.98 -8.07
C PHE A 124 6.91 12.14 -8.88
N MET A 125 7.11 11.38 -9.96
CA MET A 125 8.35 11.43 -10.73
C MET A 125 8.58 12.76 -11.45
N ALA A 126 7.51 13.49 -11.81
CA ALA A 126 7.59 14.82 -12.40
C ALA A 126 7.96 15.93 -11.38
N GLY A 127 7.69 15.71 -10.10
CA GLY A 127 8.03 16.63 -9.01
C GLY A 127 9.50 16.60 -8.61
N SER A 128 9.88 17.53 -7.73
CA SER A 128 11.24 17.65 -7.17
C SER A 128 11.31 17.55 -5.64
N GLU A 129 10.13 17.42 -5.02
CA GLU A 129 9.92 17.37 -3.59
C GLU A 129 10.46 16.07 -3.00
N ASP A 130 10.91 16.14 -1.74
CA ASP A 130 11.46 14.99 -1.02
C ASP A 130 10.39 13.95 -0.69
N VAL A 131 9.16 14.40 -0.41
CA VAL A 131 8.01 13.57 -0.03
C VAL A 131 6.81 13.93 -0.88
N ALA A 132 6.05 12.93 -1.33
CA ALA A 132 4.75 13.09 -1.98
C ALA A 132 3.66 12.33 -1.21
N LEU A 133 2.47 12.92 -1.14
CA LEU A 133 1.28 12.35 -0.51
C LEU A 133 0.14 12.30 -1.54
N GLY A 134 -0.45 11.13 -1.74
CA GLY A 134 -1.64 10.96 -2.57
C GLY A 134 -2.88 11.37 -1.78
N LEU A 135 -3.60 12.40 -2.26
CA LEU A 135 -4.82 12.91 -1.62
C LEU A 135 -6.00 12.85 -2.60
N SER A 136 -7.16 12.48 -2.09
CA SER A 136 -8.44 12.58 -2.78
C SER A 136 -9.23 13.72 -2.18
N SER A 137 -9.78 14.59 -3.02
CA SER A 137 -10.68 15.66 -2.56
C SER A 137 -12.01 15.10 -2.10
N GLU A 138 -12.60 15.73 -1.08
CA GLU A 138 -13.93 15.40 -0.56
C GLU A 138 -15.00 15.43 -1.66
N GLU A 139 -14.92 16.42 -2.56
CA GLU A 139 -15.83 16.54 -3.70
C GLU A 139 -15.81 15.28 -4.60
N VAL A 140 -14.63 14.80 -4.97
CA VAL A 140 -14.49 13.62 -5.84
C VAL A 140 -14.98 12.37 -5.12
N VAL A 141 -14.60 12.20 -3.85
CA VAL A 141 -15.03 11.04 -3.06
C VAL A 141 -16.55 11.00 -2.91
N LEU A 142 -17.19 12.12 -2.56
CA LEU A 142 -18.65 12.15 -2.36
C LEU A 142 -19.44 12.10 -3.67
N ARG A 143 -18.84 12.48 -4.80
CA ARG A 143 -19.49 12.30 -6.12
C ARG A 143 -19.65 10.82 -6.47
N GLU A 144 -18.60 10.02 -6.29
CA GLU A 144 -18.60 8.59 -6.64
C GLU A 144 -19.16 7.72 -5.50
N PHE A 145 -18.92 8.13 -4.24
CA PHE A 145 -19.29 7.42 -3.03
C PHE A 145 -20.04 8.35 -2.06
N ALA A 146 -21.27 8.71 -2.43
CA ALA A 146 -22.10 9.69 -1.71
C ALA A 146 -22.27 9.44 -0.20
N ASN A 147 -22.18 8.19 0.25
CA ASN A 147 -22.30 7.81 1.66
C ASN A 147 -20.95 7.36 2.27
N SER A 148 -19.84 7.88 1.76
CA SER A 148 -18.51 7.55 2.27
C SER A 148 -18.38 7.95 3.75
N GLY A 149 -17.98 7.00 4.59
CA GLY A 149 -17.65 7.24 5.99
C GLY A 149 -16.21 7.75 6.21
N LEU A 150 -15.54 8.20 5.14
CA LEU A 150 -14.17 8.71 5.23
C LEU A 150 -14.10 10.00 6.04
N ALA A 151 -13.05 10.11 6.84
CA ALA A 151 -12.70 11.37 7.49
C ALA A 151 -11.93 12.26 6.51
N PHE A 152 -12.27 13.54 6.49
CA PHE A 152 -11.61 14.55 5.66
C PHE A 152 -10.86 15.55 6.55
N HIS A 153 -9.62 15.84 6.18
CA HIS A 153 -8.88 16.98 6.69
C HIS A 153 -9.38 18.24 5.98
N GLN A 154 -9.92 19.18 6.75
CA GLN A 154 -10.45 20.43 6.21
C GLN A 154 -9.32 21.44 6.02
N LEU A 155 -8.97 21.70 4.76
CA LEU A 155 -7.96 22.69 4.34
C LEU A 155 -8.65 23.90 3.71
N LYS A 156 -7.88 24.93 3.34
CA LYS A 156 -8.41 26.18 2.80
C LYS A 156 -9.19 25.98 1.49
N ASP A 157 -8.80 24.98 0.72
CA ASP A 157 -9.31 24.59 -0.59
C ASP A 157 -10.33 23.44 -0.54
N GLY A 158 -10.68 22.96 0.66
CA GLY A 158 -11.71 21.95 0.89
C GLY A 158 -11.23 20.76 1.71
N GLY A 159 -12.10 19.76 1.86
CA GLY A 159 -11.76 18.51 2.52
C GLY A 159 -10.87 17.63 1.65
N SER A 160 -9.89 16.97 2.26
CA SER A 160 -9.03 15.98 1.60
C SER A 160 -8.82 14.76 2.48
N SER A 161 -8.72 13.58 1.86
CA SER A 161 -8.40 12.32 2.56
C SER A 161 -7.24 11.60 1.90
N SER A 162 -6.48 10.84 2.69
CA SER A 162 -5.35 10.06 2.21
C SER A 162 -5.80 8.97 1.23
N CYS A 163 -5.05 8.79 0.15
CA CYS A 163 -5.21 7.68 -0.79
C CYS A 163 -4.35 6.47 -0.43
N ASN A 164 -3.67 6.48 0.72
CA ASN A 164 -2.67 5.50 1.10
C ASN A 164 -1.60 5.28 0.02
N LEU A 165 -1.18 6.37 -0.62
CA LEU A 165 -0.03 6.40 -1.54
C LEU A 165 0.93 7.48 -1.06
N TYR A 166 2.19 7.09 -0.95
CA TYR A 166 3.26 7.95 -0.45
C TYR A 166 4.50 7.77 -1.33
N GLY A 167 5.26 8.84 -1.53
CA GLY A 167 6.51 8.82 -2.28
C GLY A 167 7.65 9.37 -1.43
N LEU A 168 8.78 8.68 -1.37
CA LEU A 168 10.03 9.12 -0.74
C LEU A 168 11.10 9.21 -1.82
N ARG A 169 11.57 10.41 -2.13
CA ARG A 169 12.48 10.60 -3.27
C ARG A 169 13.92 10.22 -2.95
N ASN A 170 14.38 10.61 -1.77
CA ASN A 170 15.79 10.55 -1.40
C ASN A 170 15.93 10.42 0.13
N ALA A 171 17.16 10.29 0.60
CA ALA A 171 17.45 10.06 2.01
C ALA A 171 16.92 11.16 2.95
N ARG A 172 16.73 12.41 2.49
CA ARG A 172 16.15 13.49 3.31
C ARG A 172 14.72 13.17 3.72
N ALA A 173 13.98 12.47 2.87
CA ALA A 173 12.60 12.03 3.12
C ALA A 173 12.49 11.08 4.31
N LEU A 174 13.58 10.42 4.70
CA LEU A 174 13.62 9.47 5.83
C LEU A 174 13.83 10.16 7.19
N THR A 175 14.20 11.44 7.16
CA THR A 175 14.54 12.21 8.37
C THR A 175 13.58 13.37 8.63
N ALA A 176 12.57 13.53 7.77
CA ALA A 176 11.60 14.62 7.80
C ALA A 176 10.56 14.46 8.93
#